data_AF-A0A7D9LJJ5-F1
#
_entry.id   AF-A0A7D9LJJ5-F1
#
_cell.length_a   1.000
_cell.length_b   1.000
_cell.length_c   1.000
_cell.angle_alpha   90.00
_cell.angle_beta   90.00
_cell.angle_gamma   90.00
#
_symmetry.space_group_name_H-M   'P 1'
#
loop_
_entity.id
_entity.type
_entity.pdbx_description
1 polymer ?
#
loop_
_entity_poly.entity_id
_entity_poly.type
_entity_poly.pdbx_seq_one_letter_code
_entity_poly.pdbx_strand_id
1 'polypeptide(L)'
;MWEVVYPTSRAVELGAEDDEEEKCMFQSNFTTPIVRLSHELQSDGKTVSCKLLVLAFERISTTFIEAHFLNNESQIVGLVSSGNMKEECTITNSLRQTASSDKTCFMHSADGSHEVLFCQSKIDVSPEACHNWANEVLSCIKADKILILSTLPASVCSLNCDGDSDRMFALKTESWKTKIDCKFLPSPNIVANLPAAALTYCQIFHIPAVMYVGVTATDSVVDSSVIEIFNGLLECEPLKDLPKRSETETAEFLKSMKIICPHLESNMYM
;
A
#
# COMPACT_ATOMS: atom_id res chain seq x y z
N MET A 1 28.50 28.66 29.76
CA MET A 1 28.87 27.27 30.03
C MET A 1 27.61 26.59 30.49
N TRP A 2 26.96 25.82 29.62
CA TRP A 2 25.68 25.18 29.93
C TRP A 2 25.96 23.78 30.46
N GLU A 3 25.47 23.49 31.66
CA GLU A 3 25.59 22.19 32.30
C GLU A 3 24.36 21.35 31.92
N VAL A 4 24.60 20.17 31.34
CA VAL A 4 23.55 19.20 31.02
C VAL A 4 23.28 18.40 32.28
N VAL A 5 22.14 18.66 32.93
CA VAL A 5 21.66 17.85 34.03
C VAL A 5 20.86 16.67 33.47
N TYR A 6 21.41 15.46 33.62
CA TYR A 6 20.68 14.23 33.31
C TYR A 6 19.56 14.02 34.33
N PRO A 7 18.34 13.62 33.90
CA PRO A 7 17.29 13.27 34.84
C PRO A 7 17.68 11.96 35.54
N THR A 8 18.16 12.07 36.78
CA THR A 8 18.22 10.91 37.68
C THR A 8 16.82 10.61 38.17
N SER A 9 16.24 9.52 37.66
CA SER A 9 15.01 8.91 38.18
C SER A 9 15.14 8.68 39.68
N ARG A 10 14.43 9.46 40.50
CA ARG A 10 14.16 9.11 41.90
C ARG A 10 12.85 8.33 41.92
N ALA A 11 12.94 7.02 41.75
CA ALA A 11 11.92 6.14 42.30
C ALA A 11 12.10 6.10 43.82
N VAL A 12 11.01 6.29 44.55
CA VAL A 12 10.95 6.19 46.00
C VAL A 12 11.02 4.71 46.37
N GLU A 13 12.12 4.29 47.00
CA GLU A 13 12.19 3.03 47.73
C GLU A 13 11.28 3.13 48.97
N LEU A 14 10.14 2.46 48.93
CA LEU A 14 9.43 2.00 50.12
C LEU A 14 9.06 0.55 49.88
N GLY A 15 9.74 -0.32 50.62
CA GLY A 15 9.68 -1.77 50.43
C GLY A 15 8.33 -2.38 50.78
N ALA A 16 8.00 -3.42 50.03
CA ALA A 16 7.49 -4.69 50.53
C ALA A 16 7.76 -5.71 49.42
N GLU A 17 8.30 -6.85 49.83
CA GLU A 17 8.58 -8.02 49.01
C GLU A 17 7.30 -8.49 48.32
N ASP A 18 7.30 -8.47 46.99
CA ASP A 18 6.63 -9.44 46.13
C ASP A 18 7.22 -9.23 44.72
N ASP A 19 8.20 -10.07 44.40
CA ASP A 19 8.78 -10.21 43.06
C ASP A 19 7.74 -10.82 42.12
N GLU A 20 6.77 -10.02 41.67
CA GLU A 20 6.08 -10.27 40.41
C GLU A 20 6.65 -9.28 39.39
N GLU A 21 7.68 -9.73 38.67
CA GLU A 21 8.04 -9.16 37.38
C GLU A 21 6.75 -9.13 36.53
N GLU A 22 6.08 -7.98 36.49
CA GLU A 22 5.10 -7.66 35.44
C GLU A 22 5.88 -7.62 34.12
N LYS A 23 6.16 -8.81 33.60
CA LYS A 23 6.50 -9.04 32.23
C LYS A 23 5.32 -8.47 31.47
N CYS A 24 5.49 -7.26 30.92
CA CYS A 24 4.64 -6.71 29.89
C CYS A 24 4.69 -7.68 28.69
N MET A 25 3.98 -8.81 28.82
CA MET A 25 3.58 -9.64 27.73
C MET A 25 2.55 -8.83 26.97
N PHE A 26 3.04 -7.97 26.07
CA PHE A 26 2.30 -7.70 24.85
C PHE A 26 2.14 -9.04 24.13
N GLN A 27 1.14 -9.83 24.53
CA GLN A 27 0.59 -10.87 23.69
C GLN A 27 -0.10 -10.13 22.55
N SER A 28 0.70 -9.74 21.57
CA SER A 28 0.22 -9.31 20.29
C SER A 28 -0.57 -10.44 19.67
N ASN A 29 -1.90 -10.43 19.84
CA ASN A 29 -2.82 -11.22 19.04
C ASN A 29 -2.89 -10.64 17.61
N PHE A 30 -1.74 -10.36 16.99
CA PHE A 30 -1.67 -9.92 15.61
C PHE A 30 -1.66 -11.16 14.73
N THR A 31 -2.70 -11.34 13.94
CA THR A 31 -2.73 -12.40 12.93
C THR A 31 -1.64 -12.11 11.92
N THR A 32 -0.68 -13.03 11.78
CA THR A 32 0.35 -12.94 10.75
C THR A 32 -0.30 -12.99 9.37
N PRO A 33 0.08 -12.11 8.44
CA PRO A 33 -0.43 -12.18 7.09
C PRO A 33 0.05 -13.47 6.44
N ILE A 34 -0.85 -14.19 5.80
CA ILE A 34 -0.53 -15.41 5.07
C ILE A 34 -0.39 -15.02 3.59
N VAL A 35 0.81 -15.21 3.04
CA VAL A 35 1.10 -14.98 1.63
C VAL A 35 1.02 -16.32 0.89
N ARG A 36 0.17 -16.40 -0.13
CA ARG A 36 0.06 -17.54 -1.04
C ARG A 36 0.37 -17.08 -2.45
N LEU A 37 1.36 -17.69 -3.08
CA LEU A 37 1.78 -17.39 -4.45
C LEU A 37 1.50 -18.61 -5.33
N SER A 38 1.16 -18.41 -6.59
CA SER A 38 0.94 -19.52 -7.53
C SER A 38 2.22 -20.35 -7.69
N HIS A 39 2.06 -21.67 -7.82
CA HIS A 39 3.20 -22.59 -7.92
C HIS A 39 4.06 -22.35 -9.16
N GLU A 40 3.47 -21.79 -10.22
CA GLU A 40 4.12 -21.49 -11.50
C GLU A 40 5.19 -20.40 -11.40
N LEU A 41 5.14 -19.59 -10.34
CA LEU A 41 6.01 -18.43 -10.13
C LEU A 41 7.17 -18.65 -9.18
N GLN A 42 7.13 -19.75 -8.43
CA GLN A 42 8.08 -19.97 -7.36
C GLN A 42 9.39 -20.52 -7.93
N SER A 43 10.44 -19.72 -7.87
CA SER A 43 11.79 -20.11 -8.33
C SER A 43 12.47 -21.12 -7.40
N ASP A 44 12.17 -21.05 -6.10
CA ASP A 44 12.77 -21.90 -5.04
C ASP A 44 11.70 -22.39 -4.02
N GLY A 45 10.45 -22.55 -4.48
CA GLY A 45 9.32 -23.02 -3.65
C GLY A 45 8.83 -22.05 -2.56
N LYS A 46 9.42 -20.85 -2.41
CA LYS A 46 9.00 -19.83 -1.44
C LYS A 46 9.00 -18.39 -1.95
N THR A 47 9.81 -18.06 -2.96
CA THR A 47 9.98 -16.68 -3.44
C THR A 47 9.70 -16.53 -4.92
N VAL A 48 9.13 -15.38 -5.29
CA VAL A 48 8.87 -14.96 -6.66
C VAL A 48 9.81 -13.83 -7.04
N SER A 49 10.38 -13.85 -8.24
CA SER A 49 11.24 -12.79 -8.76
C SER A 49 10.52 -11.97 -9.83
N CYS A 50 10.65 -10.64 -9.80
CA CYS A 50 10.14 -9.77 -10.85
C CYS A 50 11.07 -8.56 -11.06
N LYS A 51 10.96 -7.91 -12.22
CA LYS A 51 11.71 -6.66 -12.49
C LYS A 51 11.07 -5.46 -11.80
N LEU A 52 9.74 -5.45 -11.74
CA LEU A 52 8.98 -4.38 -11.11
C LEU A 52 7.86 -4.94 -10.24
N LEU A 53 7.80 -4.49 -9.00
CA LEU A 53 6.64 -4.67 -8.13
C LEU A 53 5.96 -3.32 -7.92
N VAL A 54 4.68 -3.24 -8.29
CA VAL A 54 3.84 -2.07 -8.03
C VAL A 54 2.93 -2.37 -6.84
N LEU A 55 3.15 -1.69 -5.71
CA LEU A 55 2.31 -1.74 -4.53
C LEU A 55 1.30 -0.59 -4.60
N ALA A 56 0.02 -0.88 -4.68
CA ALA A 56 -1.04 0.11 -4.61
C ALA A 56 -1.81 -0.05 -3.30
N PHE A 57 -1.79 1.01 -2.49
CA PHE A 57 -2.48 1.07 -1.21
C PHE A 57 -3.70 1.98 -1.31
N GLU A 58 -4.73 1.65 -0.53
CA GLU A 58 -5.99 2.38 -0.44
C GLU A 58 -6.81 2.33 -1.73
N ARG A 59 -8.07 2.79 -1.64
CA ARG A 59 -9.02 2.65 -2.74
C ARG A 59 -8.59 3.41 -4.00
N ILE A 60 -8.08 4.63 -3.87
CA ILE A 60 -7.76 5.47 -5.03
C ILE A 60 -6.61 4.87 -5.84
N SER A 61 -5.50 4.52 -5.19
CA SER A 61 -4.33 3.95 -5.87
C SER A 61 -4.62 2.57 -6.45
N THR A 62 -5.39 1.74 -5.74
CA THR A 62 -5.79 0.42 -6.26
C THR A 62 -6.73 0.55 -7.45
N THR A 63 -7.71 1.46 -7.40
CA THR A 63 -8.61 1.73 -8.54
C THR A 63 -7.86 2.31 -9.74
N PHE A 64 -6.84 3.14 -9.53
CA PHE A 64 -5.96 3.59 -10.63
C PHE A 64 -5.30 2.40 -11.35
N ILE A 65 -4.72 1.45 -10.60
CA ILE A 65 -4.13 0.25 -11.20
C ILE A 65 -5.18 -0.62 -11.91
N GLU A 66 -6.33 -0.84 -11.28
CA GLU A 66 -7.44 -1.61 -11.87
C GLU A 66 -7.97 -0.96 -13.16
N ALA A 67 -7.99 0.38 -13.22
CA ALA A 67 -8.48 1.13 -14.37
C ALA A 67 -7.52 1.06 -15.55
N HIS A 68 -6.21 1.18 -15.31
CA HIS A 68 -5.22 1.39 -16.37
C HIS A 68 -4.39 0.16 -16.74
N PHE A 69 -4.16 -0.80 -15.84
CA PHE A 69 -3.20 -1.88 -16.08
C PHE A 69 -3.83 -3.27 -15.99
N LEU A 70 -4.88 -3.46 -15.19
CA LEU A 70 -5.55 -4.75 -15.13
C LEU A 70 -6.58 -4.88 -16.25
N ASN A 71 -6.88 -6.09 -16.69
CA ASN A 71 -7.94 -6.42 -17.65
C ASN A 71 -8.46 -7.83 -17.36
N ASN A 72 -9.36 -8.36 -18.18
CA ASN A 72 -9.88 -9.72 -17.97
C ASN A 72 -8.85 -10.83 -18.25
N GLU A 73 -7.71 -10.50 -18.86
CA GLU A 73 -6.60 -11.42 -19.14
C GLU A 73 -5.54 -11.41 -18.02
N SER A 74 -5.62 -10.44 -17.10
CA SER A 74 -4.72 -10.35 -15.96
C SER A 74 -4.89 -11.56 -15.05
N GLN A 75 -3.78 -12.24 -14.77
CA GLN A 75 -3.79 -13.46 -13.98
C GLN A 75 -3.57 -13.15 -12.50
N ILE A 76 -4.40 -13.73 -11.63
CA ILE A 76 -4.17 -13.69 -10.19
C ILE A 76 -3.06 -14.68 -9.88
N VAL A 77 -1.96 -14.15 -9.38
CA VAL A 77 -0.72 -14.89 -9.13
C VAL A 77 -0.38 -14.99 -7.66
N GLY A 78 -1.09 -14.24 -6.81
CA GLY A 78 -0.89 -14.30 -5.38
C GLY A 78 -2.03 -13.67 -4.60
N LEU A 79 -2.02 -13.99 -3.32
CA LEU A 79 -3.00 -13.59 -2.33
C LEU A 79 -2.28 -13.35 -1.00
N VAL A 80 -2.55 -12.21 -0.37
CA VAL A 80 -2.17 -11.93 1.02
C VAL A 80 -3.45 -11.86 1.83
N SER A 81 -3.59 -12.65 2.89
CA SER A 81 -4.77 -12.59 3.76
C SER A 81 -4.39 -12.23 5.18
N SER A 82 -5.11 -11.27 5.77
CA SER A 82 -4.99 -10.94 7.19
C SER A 82 -6.07 -11.68 7.99
N GLY A 83 -5.72 -12.82 8.59
CA GLY A 83 -6.67 -13.60 9.41
C GLY A 83 -6.46 -15.12 9.32
N ASN A 84 -7.15 -15.86 10.20
CA ASN A 84 -7.31 -17.31 10.10
C ASN A 84 -8.24 -17.66 8.93
N MET A 85 -7.76 -17.51 7.69
CA MET A 85 -8.44 -18.12 6.54
C MET A 85 -8.33 -19.63 6.69
N LYS A 86 -9.48 -20.31 6.67
CA LYS A 86 -9.50 -21.78 6.60
C LYS A 86 -8.63 -22.23 5.42
N GLU A 87 -7.93 -23.35 5.57
CA GLU A 87 -6.90 -23.84 4.64
C GLU A 87 -7.38 -23.88 3.16
N GLU A 88 -8.68 -24.03 2.91
CA GLU A 88 -9.34 -24.19 1.61
C GLU A 88 -9.61 -22.91 0.80
N CYS A 89 -8.90 -21.81 1.02
CA CYS A 89 -8.96 -20.70 0.06
C CYS A 89 -8.09 -21.00 -1.16
N THR A 90 -8.69 -21.73 -2.10
CA THR A 90 -8.15 -21.97 -3.44
C THR A 90 -8.00 -20.64 -4.17
N ILE A 91 -6.86 -20.41 -4.82
CA ILE A 91 -6.64 -19.26 -5.72
C ILE A 91 -7.53 -19.50 -6.95
N THR A 92 -8.80 -19.11 -6.89
CA THR A 92 -9.71 -19.16 -8.04
C THR A 92 -9.84 -17.77 -8.65
N ASN A 93 -9.88 -17.68 -9.98
CA ASN A 93 -9.99 -16.43 -10.77
C ASN A 93 -11.27 -15.60 -10.52
N SER A 94 -12.07 -15.92 -9.51
CA SER A 94 -13.34 -15.26 -9.17
C SER A 94 -13.21 -14.13 -8.15
N LEU A 95 -11.99 -13.78 -7.73
CA LEU A 95 -11.75 -12.90 -6.59
C LEU A 95 -11.49 -11.46 -7.03
N ARG A 96 -12.57 -10.73 -7.32
CA ARG A 96 -12.54 -9.26 -7.27
C ARG A 96 -12.80 -8.82 -5.85
N GLN A 97 -11.97 -7.93 -5.34
CA GLN A 97 -12.16 -7.26 -4.05
C GLN A 97 -13.30 -6.24 -4.15
N THR A 98 -14.54 -6.74 -4.15
CA THR A 98 -15.76 -5.92 -4.34
C THR A 98 -16.42 -5.55 -3.03
N ALA A 99 -16.22 -6.35 -1.97
CA ALA A 99 -16.78 -6.09 -0.66
C ALA A 99 -15.84 -5.24 0.20
N SER A 100 -16.40 -4.25 0.90
CA SER A 100 -15.66 -3.42 1.87
C SER A 100 -15.10 -4.23 3.07
N SER A 101 -15.59 -5.45 3.29
CA SER A 101 -15.15 -6.37 4.34
C SER A 101 -14.05 -7.34 3.91
N ASP A 102 -13.60 -7.28 2.66
CA ASP A 102 -12.62 -8.21 2.13
C ASP A 102 -11.22 -7.90 2.68
N LYS A 103 -10.70 -8.81 3.51
CA LYS A 103 -9.37 -8.70 4.16
C LYS A 103 -8.28 -9.42 3.38
N THR A 104 -8.43 -9.49 2.07
CA THR A 104 -7.43 -10.07 1.17
C THR A 104 -6.67 -8.95 0.46
N CYS A 105 -5.51 -9.24 -0.13
CA CYS A 105 -4.82 -8.42 -1.11
C CYS A 105 -4.49 -9.34 -2.27
N PHE A 106 -4.76 -8.92 -3.49
CA PHE A 106 -4.44 -9.74 -4.66
C PHE A 106 -3.17 -9.24 -5.33
N MET A 107 -2.40 -10.19 -5.82
CA MET A 107 -1.28 -9.94 -6.70
C MET A 107 -1.66 -10.37 -8.12
N HIS A 108 -1.45 -9.48 -9.07
CA HIS A 108 -1.77 -9.71 -10.47
C HIS A 108 -0.52 -9.64 -11.33
N SER A 109 -0.47 -10.48 -12.35
CA SER A 109 0.46 -10.37 -13.48
C SER A 109 -0.33 -9.88 -14.70
N ALA A 110 0.10 -8.75 -15.28
CA ALA A 110 -0.62 -8.14 -16.41
C ALA A 110 -0.18 -8.71 -17.77
N ASP A 111 1.02 -9.29 -17.86
CA ASP A 111 1.67 -9.62 -19.12
C ASP A 111 1.91 -11.14 -19.33
N GLY A 112 1.52 -11.97 -18.35
CA GLY A 112 1.81 -13.42 -18.36
C GLY A 112 3.30 -13.78 -18.30
N SER A 113 4.19 -12.79 -18.45
CA SER A 113 5.65 -12.93 -18.34
C SER A 113 6.11 -12.87 -16.89
N HIS A 114 5.27 -12.30 -16.02
CA HIS A 114 5.50 -12.14 -14.59
C HIS A 114 6.68 -11.23 -14.23
N GLU A 115 7.23 -10.51 -15.22
CA GLU A 115 8.25 -9.50 -14.98
C GLU A 115 7.71 -8.30 -14.19
N VAL A 116 6.39 -8.07 -14.25
CA VAL A 116 5.71 -6.99 -13.53
C VAL A 116 4.55 -7.54 -12.70
N LEU A 117 4.59 -7.24 -11.41
CA LEU A 117 3.57 -7.67 -10.46
C LEU A 117 2.86 -6.46 -9.87
N PHE A 118 1.53 -6.53 -9.82
CA PHE A 118 0.69 -5.52 -9.17
C PHE A 118 0.11 -6.09 -7.89
N CYS A 119 0.53 -5.59 -6.73
CA CYS A 119 -0.05 -5.94 -5.44
C CYS A 119 -1.00 -4.84 -5.00
N GLN A 120 -2.28 -5.18 -4.86
CA GLN A 120 -3.34 -4.23 -4.47
C GLN A 120 -3.80 -4.55 -3.06
N SER A 121 -3.68 -3.57 -2.17
CA SER A 121 -4.18 -3.67 -0.80
C SER A 121 -5.23 -2.60 -0.52
N LYS A 122 -6.47 -3.06 -0.35
CA LYS A 122 -7.58 -2.26 0.20
C LYS A 122 -7.81 -2.55 1.69
N ILE A 123 -7.00 -3.40 2.30
CA ILE A 123 -7.13 -3.81 3.70
C ILE A 123 -6.71 -2.68 4.62
N ASP A 124 -7.52 -2.41 5.63
CA ASP A 124 -7.12 -1.63 6.79
C ASP A 124 -6.28 -2.52 7.75
N VAL A 125 -4.96 -2.35 7.71
CA VAL A 125 -4.02 -3.05 8.58
C VAL A 125 -3.67 -2.12 9.73
N SER A 126 -3.79 -2.59 10.97
CA SER A 126 -3.51 -1.75 12.14
C SER A 126 -2.07 -1.23 12.10
N PRO A 127 -1.79 -0.02 12.63
CA PRO A 127 -0.46 0.58 12.59
C PRO A 127 0.65 -0.34 13.14
N GLU A 128 0.34 -1.11 14.19
CA GLU A 128 1.26 -2.05 14.85
C GLU A 128 1.60 -3.27 13.97
N ALA A 129 0.67 -3.68 13.09
CA ALA A 129 0.84 -4.82 12.21
C ALA A 129 1.46 -4.45 10.85
N CYS A 130 1.51 -3.17 10.50
CA CYS A 130 1.97 -2.70 9.18
C CYS A 130 3.41 -3.14 8.84
N HIS A 131 4.32 -3.07 9.81
CA HIS A 131 5.71 -3.49 9.60
C HIS A 131 5.81 -5.00 9.37
N ASN A 132 5.12 -5.79 10.18
CA ASN A 132 5.07 -7.24 10.02
C ASN A 132 4.47 -7.62 8.66
N TRP A 133 3.40 -6.94 8.25
CA TRP A 133 2.79 -7.15 6.94
C TRP A 133 3.75 -6.87 5.80
N ALA A 134 4.44 -5.71 5.84
CA ALA A 134 5.41 -5.36 4.81
C ALA A 134 6.55 -6.37 4.74
N ASN A 135 7.06 -6.82 5.90
CA ASN A 135 8.11 -7.83 5.97
C ASN A 135 7.69 -9.14 5.31
N GLU A 136 6.53 -9.70 5.69
CA GLU A 136 6.07 -10.99 5.18
C GLU A 136 5.84 -10.92 3.66
N VAL A 137 5.12 -9.91 3.18
CA VAL A 137 4.81 -9.76 1.75
C VAL A 137 6.07 -9.55 0.92
N LEU A 138 6.94 -8.62 1.33
CA LEU A 138 8.13 -8.27 0.56
C LEU A 138 9.25 -9.30 0.69
N SER A 139 9.31 -10.08 1.78
CA SER A 139 10.28 -11.18 1.89
C SER A 139 10.01 -12.31 0.90
N CYS A 140 8.75 -12.48 0.48
CA CYS A 140 8.37 -13.46 -0.53
C CYS A 140 8.64 -13.00 -1.97
N ILE A 141 8.99 -11.73 -2.19
CA ILE A 141 9.10 -11.14 -3.54
C ILE A 141 10.46 -10.46 -3.72
N LYS A 142 11.28 -11.01 -4.62
CA LYS A 142 12.54 -10.43 -5.04
C LYS A 142 12.31 -9.53 -6.26
N ALA A 143 12.06 -8.25 -6.00
CA ALA A 143 11.86 -7.24 -7.04
C ALA A 143 13.12 -6.40 -7.29
N ASP A 144 13.50 -6.17 -8.55
CA ASP A 144 14.62 -5.26 -8.87
C ASP A 144 14.28 -3.79 -8.52
N LYS A 145 13.00 -3.43 -8.70
CA LYS A 145 12.45 -2.11 -8.36
C LYS A 145 11.07 -2.23 -7.74
N ILE A 146 10.77 -1.32 -6.83
CA ILE A 146 9.45 -1.22 -6.20
C ILE A 146 8.86 0.18 -6.42
N LEU A 147 7.64 0.22 -6.95
CA LEU A 147 6.84 1.42 -7.09
C LEU A 147 5.70 1.37 -6.07
N ILE A 148 5.56 2.39 -5.24
CA ILE A 148 4.52 2.46 -4.22
C ILE A 148 3.56 3.59 -4.55
N LEU A 149 2.27 3.31 -4.59
CA LEU A 149 1.21 4.29 -4.81
C LEU A 149 0.32 4.36 -3.56
N SER A 150 0.14 5.57 -3.04
CA SER A 150 -0.69 5.84 -1.86
C SER A 150 -1.25 7.25 -1.95
N THR A 151 -2.28 7.53 -1.16
CA THR A 151 -2.89 8.85 -1.05
C THR A 151 -2.71 9.42 0.35
N LEU A 152 -2.78 10.75 0.46
CA LEU A 152 -2.75 11.47 1.72
C LEU A 152 -3.92 12.46 1.75
N PRO A 153 -4.85 12.36 2.71
CA PRO A 153 -5.92 13.34 2.82
C PRO A 153 -5.39 14.74 3.10
N ALA A 154 -5.95 15.75 2.44
CA ALA A 154 -5.58 17.15 2.65
C ALA A 154 -5.83 17.60 4.10
N SER A 155 -6.76 16.96 4.82
CA SER A 155 -7.03 17.24 6.24
C SER A 155 -5.86 16.92 7.18
N VAL A 156 -4.99 15.99 6.80
CA VAL A 156 -3.79 15.61 7.57
C VAL A 156 -2.51 16.17 6.96
N CYS A 157 -2.63 16.82 5.81
CA CYS A 157 -1.52 17.42 5.09
C CYS A 157 -1.47 18.93 5.40
N SER A 158 -0.29 19.43 5.79
CA SER A 158 -0.08 20.86 6.03
C SER A 158 0.13 21.65 4.72
N LEU A 159 -0.29 21.09 3.58
CA LEU A 159 -0.17 21.71 2.27
C LEU A 159 -1.43 22.48 1.92
N ASN A 160 -1.26 23.75 1.54
CA ASN A 160 -2.30 24.51 0.87
C ASN A 160 -2.42 24.02 -0.57
N CYS A 161 -3.22 22.97 -0.78
CA CYS A 161 -3.55 22.44 -2.10
C CYS A 161 -4.69 23.21 -2.79
N ASP A 162 -4.95 24.46 -2.39
CA ASP A 162 -5.93 25.35 -3.03
C ASP A 162 -5.39 25.82 -4.39
N GLY A 163 -5.59 25.01 -5.42
CA GLY A 163 -5.29 25.33 -6.81
C GLY A 163 -4.95 24.10 -7.67
N ASP A 164 -4.86 24.32 -8.98
CA ASP A 164 -4.49 23.33 -10.03
C ASP A 164 -2.99 22.92 -9.99
N SER A 165 -2.37 23.05 -8.81
CA SER A 165 -0.94 22.80 -8.57
C SER A 165 -0.69 21.34 -8.20
N ASP A 166 0.49 20.81 -8.59
CA ASP A 166 0.98 19.45 -8.35
C ASP A 166 0.42 18.80 -7.07
N ARG A 167 -0.59 17.94 -7.25
CA ARG A 167 -1.23 17.17 -6.16
C ARG A 167 -0.53 15.85 -5.89
N MET A 168 0.54 15.56 -6.62
CA MET A 168 1.32 14.36 -6.48
C MET A 168 2.70 14.75 -5.96
N PHE A 169 3.19 13.97 -4.99
CA PHE A 169 4.52 14.11 -4.41
C PHE A 169 5.25 12.78 -4.47
N ALA A 170 6.56 12.81 -4.31
CA ALA A 170 7.39 11.63 -4.27
C ALA A 170 8.17 11.51 -2.95
N LEU A 171 8.42 10.27 -2.55
CA LEU A 171 9.44 9.87 -1.59
C LEU A 171 10.23 8.73 -2.22
N LYS A 172 11.52 8.61 -1.91
CA LYS A 172 12.34 7.54 -2.50
C LYS A 172 13.36 7.02 -1.52
N THR A 173 13.75 5.79 -1.75
CA THR A 173 14.93 5.18 -1.12
C THR A 173 16.22 5.77 -1.69
N GLU A 174 17.31 5.65 -0.94
CA GLU A 174 18.64 6.03 -1.41
C GLU A 174 19.13 5.19 -2.60
N SER A 175 18.67 3.94 -2.68
CA SER A 175 18.95 3.02 -3.78
C SER A 175 18.29 3.45 -5.10
N TRP A 176 17.27 4.31 -5.07
CA TRP A 176 16.64 4.82 -6.28
C TRP A 176 17.47 5.92 -6.97
N LYS A 177 18.13 5.53 -8.07
CA LYS A 177 19.04 6.41 -8.84
C LYS A 177 18.37 7.16 -9.99
N THR A 178 17.22 6.70 -10.47
CA THR A 178 16.50 7.38 -11.56
C THR A 178 16.00 8.75 -11.10
N LYS A 179 16.06 9.74 -11.99
CA LYS A 179 15.51 11.08 -11.75
C LYS A 179 13.99 10.98 -11.56
N ILE A 180 13.46 11.75 -10.62
CA ILE A 180 12.02 11.89 -10.40
C ILE A 180 11.64 13.29 -10.88
N ASP A 181 10.63 13.38 -11.75
CA ASP A 181 10.14 14.66 -12.28
C ASP A 181 9.07 15.30 -11.38
N CYS A 182 8.57 14.56 -10.39
CA CYS A 182 7.66 15.01 -9.36
C CYS A 182 8.39 15.68 -8.17
N LYS A 183 7.71 16.60 -7.46
CA LYS A 183 8.23 17.24 -6.26
C LYS A 183 8.32 16.23 -5.11
N PHE A 184 9.33 16.37 -4.25
CA PHE A 184 9.40 15.59 -3.02
C PHE A 184 8.38 16.08 -2.00
N LEU A 185 7.82 15.15 -1.21
CA LEU A 185 6.90 15.49 -0.13
C LEU A 185 7.60 16.39 0.89
N PRO A 186 7.13 17.64 1.09
CA PRO A 186 7.83 18.58 1.96
C PRO A 186 7.57 18.30 3.43
N SER A 187 8.57 18.57 4.27
CA SER A 187 8.41 18.60 5.74
C SER A 187 7.38 19.68 6.13
N PRO A 188 6.55 19.46 7.17
CA PRO A 188 6.54 18.35 8.13
C PRO A 188 5.61 17.18 7.75
N ASN A 189 5.18 17.08 6.49
CA ASN A 189 4.23 16.05 6.10
C ASN A 189 4.84 14.65 6.19
N ILE A 190 4.06 13.71 6.72
CA ILE A 190 4.47 12.31 6.90
C ILE A 190 3.50 11.39 6.19
N VAL A 191 4.03 10.28 5.70
CA VAL A 191 3.25 9.12 5.30
C VAL A 191 3.35 8.09 6.42
N ALA A 192 2.25 7.42 6.73
CA ALA A 192 2.14 6.45 7.82
C ALA A 192 1.67 5.08 7.30
N ASN A 193 1.54 4.12 8.21
CA ASN A 193 0.95 2.80 7.97
C ASN A 193 1.66 1.99 6.87
N LEU A 194 0.92 1.16 6.11
CA LEU A 194 1.46 0.23 5.11
C LEU A 194 2.38 0.89 4.06
N PRO A 195 2.04 2.03 3.44
CA PRO A 195 2.93 2.67 2.48
C PRO A 195 4.29 3.04 3.10
N ALA A 196 4.28 3.60 4.31
CA ALA A 196 5.49 3.95 5.03
C ALA A 196 6.30 2.71 5.44
N ALA A 197 5.63 1.65 5.92
CA ALA A 197 6.25 0.39 6.28
C ALA A 197 6.92 -0.28 5.07
N ALA A 198 6.25 -0.29 3.91
CA ALA A 198 6.80 -0.84 2.67
C ALA A 198 8.02 -0.05 2.18
N LEU A 199 7.95 1.30 2.17
CA LEU A 199 9.09 2.12 1.79
C LEU A 199 10.27 1.95 2.76
N THR A 200 9.98 1.82 4.06
CA THR A 200 10.98 1.57 5.11
C THR A 200 11.66 0.22 4.92
N TYR A 201 10.90 -0.84 4.61
CA TYR A 201 11.45 -2.14 4.26
C TYR A 201 12.45 -2.01 3.10
N CYS A 202 12.04 -1.32 2.03
CA CYS A 202 12.90 -1.13 0.86
C CYS A 202 14.19 -0.38 1.22
N GLN A 203 14.10 0.64 2.08
CA GLN A 203 15.27 1.39 2.54
C GLN A 203 16.23 0.50 3.36
N ILE A 204 15.71 -0.31 4.29
CA ILE A 204 16.51 -1.21 5.14
C ILE A 204 17.24 -2.26 4.29
N PHE A 205 16.55 -2.84 3.31
CA PHE A 205 17.09 -3.90 2.46
C PHE A 205 17.76 -3.37 1.17
N HIS A 206 17.98 -2.06 1.08
CA HIS A 206 18.60 -1.39 -0.07
C HIS A 206 17.91 -1.66 -1.42
N ILE A 207 16.61 -1.93 -1.42
CA ILE A 207 15.81 -2.15 -2.62
C ILE A 207 15.48 -0.78 -3.24
N PRO A 208 15.77 -0.56 -4.55
CA PRO A 208 15.37 0.66 -5.23
C PRO A 208 13.86 0.83 -5.24
N ALA A 209 13.36 1.74 -4.41
CA ALA A 209 11.94 2.08 -4.36
C ALA A 209 11.66 3.58 -4.44
N VAL A 210 10.54 3.91 -5.09
CA VAL A 210 9.92 5.23 -5.12
C VAL A 210 8.44 5.11 -4.76
N MET A 211 7.97 6.02 -3.92
CA MET A 211 6.59 6.16 -3.50
C MET A 211 6.02 7.45 -4.06
N TYR A 212 4.89 7.37 -4.77
CA TYR A 212 4.11 8.52 -5.18
C TYR A 212 2.89 8.67 -4.26
N VAL A 213 2.70 9.89 -3.78
CA VAL A 213 1.67 10.26 -2.80
C VAL A 213 0.74 11.29 -3.43
N GLY A 214 -0.51 10.90 -3.69
CA GLY A 214 -1.55 11.79 -4.19
C GLY A 214 -2.30 12.49 -3.05
N VAL A 215 -2.36 13.81 -3.04
CA VAL A 215 -3.10 14.58 -2.02
C VAL A 215 -4.55 14.76 -2.44
N THR A 216 -5.46 14.18 -1.65
CA THR A 216 -6.89 14.09 -1.96
C THR A 216 -7.70 14.97 -1.03
N ALA A 217 -8.83 15.52 -1.51
CA ALA A 217 -9.69 16.36 -0.66
C ALA A 217 -10.43 15.52 0.40
N THR A 218 -10.82 14.29 0.04
CA THR A 218 -11.49 13.32 0.90
C THR A 218 -10.92 11.91 0.67
N ASP A 219 -11.05 11.05 1.67
CA ASP A 219 -10.57 9.65 1.68
C ASP A 219 -11.62 8.63 1.21
N SER A 220 -12.89 9.04 1.17
CA SER A 220 -14.05 8.15 1.10
C SER A 220 -14.74 8.13 -0.26
N VAL A 221 -14.60 9.19 -1.06
CA VAL A 221 -15.25 9.29 -2.38
C VAL A 221 -14.22 9.05 -3.47
N VAL A 222 -14.34 7.90 -4.14
CA VAL A 222 -13.56 7.59 -5.33
C VAL A 222 -14.37 8.02 -6.55
N ASP A 223 -13.90 9.05 -7.23
CA ASP A 223 -14.41 9.44 -8.54
C ASP A 223 -13.28 9.55 -9.58
N SER A 224 -13.65 9.70 -10.85
CA SER A 224 -12.69 9.82 -11.96
C SER A 224 -11.64 10.91 -11.73
N SER A 225 -12.05 12.06 -11.20
CA SER A 225 -11.16 13.22 -11.04
C SER A 225 -10.09 12.98 -9.98
N VAL A 226 -10.41 12.21 -8.93
CA VAL A 226 -9.44 11.85 -7.89
C VAL A 226 -8.45 10.80 -8.38
N ILE A 227 -8.88 9.87 -9.25
CA ILE A 227 -8.00 8.86 -9.86
C ILE A 227 -7.00 9.53 -10.82
N GLU A 228 -7.41 10.59 -11.50
CA GLU A 228 -6.59 11.35 -12.46
C GLU A 228 -5.34 11.98 -11.83
N ILE A 229 -5.24 12.08 -10.49
CA ILE A 229 -4.04 12.55 -9.78
C ILE A 229 -2.79 11.75 -10.19
N PHE A 230 -2.94 10.46 -10.49
CA PHE A 230 -1.84 9.59 -10.89
C PHE A 230 -1.63 9.50 -12.40
N ASN A 231 -2.43 10.16 -13.24
CA ASN A 231 -2.33 10.06 -14.70
C ASN A 231 -0.95 10.48 -15.23
N GLY A 232 -0.30 11.44 -14.58
CA GLY A 232 1.06 11.85 -14.94
C GLY A 232 2.05 10.68 -14.90
N LEU A 233 1.81 9.67 -14.07
CA LEU A 233 2.67 8.49 -13.99
C LEU A 233 2.55 7.58 -15.21
N LEU A 234 1.47 7.65 -15.98
CA LEU A 234 1.33 6.88 -17.22
C LEU A 234 2.38 7.26 -18.26
N GLU A 235 2.95 8.46 -18.17
CA GLU A 235 4.00 8.96 -19.05
C GLU A 235 5.41 8.86 -18.44
N CYS A 236 5.52 8.34 -17.21
CA CYS A 236 6.77 8.24 -16.47
C CYS A 236 7.27 6.80 -16.36
N GLU A 237 8.60 6.62 -16.39
CA GLU A 237 9.22 5.35 -16.04
C GLU A 237 8.98 5.00 -14.55
N PRO A 238 8.69 3.73 -14.21
CA PRO A 238 8.67 2.55 -15.09
C PRO A 238 7.28 2.21 -15.66
N LEU A 239 6.25 3.02 -15.41
CA LEU A 239 4.87 2.70 -15.82
C LEU A 239 4.58 2.98 -17.30
N LYS A 240 5.39 3.84 -17.93
CA LYS A 240 5.22 4.23 -19.33
C LYS A 240 5.21 3.05 -20.29
N ASP A 241 6.15 2.14 -20.13
CA ASP A 241 6.39 1.02 -21.05
C ASP A 241 5.52 -0.21 -20.75
N LEU A 242 4.70 -0.15 -19.70
CA LEU A 242 3.83 -1.26 -19.33
C LEU A 242 2.62 -1.36 -20.26
N PRO A 243 2.11 -2.59 -20.53
CA PRO A 243 0.86 -2.76 -21.24
C PRO A 243 -0.27 -2.09 -20.46
N LYS A 244 -0.89 -1.09 -21.08
CA LYS A 244 -2.03 -0.35 -20.54
C LYS A 244 -3.31 -0.83 -21.21
N ARG A 245 -4.40 -0.80 -20.47
CA ARG A 245 -5.75 -0.92 -20.98
C ARG A 245 -6.02 0.21 -21.99
N SER A 246 -6.85 -0.04 -23.00
CA SER A 246 -7.24 1.00 -23.95
C SER A 246 -7.97 2.17 -23.26
N GLU A 247 -7.89 3.37 -23.83
CA GLU A 247 -8.60 4.55 -23.30
C GLU A 247 -10.11 4.31 -23.20
N THR A 248 -10.69 3.58 -24.17
CA THR A 248 -12.11 3.24 -24.19
C THR A 248 -12.51 2.34 -23.03
N GLU A 249 -11.78 1.24 -22.81
CA GLU A 249 -12.08 0.32 -21.72
C GLU A 249 -11.79 0.96 -20.35
N THR A 250 -10.78 1.84 -20.27
CA THR A 250 -10.48 2.62 -19.07
C THR A 250 -11.66 3.54 -18.73
N ALA A 251 -12.17 4.28 -19.71
CA ALA A 251 -13.32 5.16 -19.53
C ALA A 251 -14.59 4.38 -19.16
N GLU A 252 -14.81 3.20 -19.73
CA GLU A 252 -15.92 2.31 -19.36
C GLU A 252 -15.80 1.81 -17.92
N PHE A 253 -14.61 1.40 -17.49
CA PHE A 253 -14.34 0.99 -16.12
C PHE A 253 -14.61 2.13 -15.13
N LEU A 254 -14.07 3.33 -15.37
CA LEU A 254 -14.28 4.50 -14.52
C LEU A 254 -15.76 4.94 -14.47
N LYS A 255 -16.50 4.79 -15.58
CA LYS A 255 -17.95 5.01 -15.60
C LYS A 255 -18.69 3.97 -14.75
N SER A 256 -18.29 2.71 -14.82
CA SER A 256 -18.93 1.64 -14.03
C SER A 256 -18.78 1.86 -12.52
N MET A 257 -17.67 2.47 -12.07
CA MET A 257 -17.44 2.82 -10.66
C MET A 257 -18.42 3.90 -10.16
N LYS A 258 -18.74 4.89 -11.00
CA LYS A 258 -19.73 5.95 -10.66
C LYS A 258 -21.13 5.41 -10.41
N ILE A 259 -21.46 4.24 -10.98
CA ILE A 259 -22.77 3.58 -10.82
C ILE A 259 -22.83 2.80 -9.48
N ILE A 260 -21.68 2.43 -8.92
CA ILE A 260 -21.57 1.55 -7.74
C ILE A 260 -21.55 2.34 -6.41
N CYS A 261 -21.46 3.68 -6.43
CA CYS A 261 -21.65 4.48 -5.22
C CYS A 261 -23.02 4.11 -4.59
N PRO A 262 -23.07 3.42 -3.44
CA PRO A 262 -24.34 3.22 -2.77
C PRO A 262 -24.84 4.61 -2.42
N HIS A 263 -26.10 4.88 -2.75
CA HIS A 263 -26.82 5.99 -2.14
C HIS A 263 -26.44 6.04 -0.67
N LEU A 264 -25.93 7.19 -0.22
CA LEU A 264 -26.00 7.55 1.18
C LEU A 264 -27.47 7.41 1.56
N GLU A 265 -27.86 6.28 2.14
CA GLU A 265 -29.05 6.25 2.95
C GLU A 265 -28.76 7.19 4.12
N SER A 266 -29.19 8.43 3.94
CA SER A 266 -29.45 9.37 5.03
C SER A 266 -30.42 8.70 5.99
N ASN A 267 -29.91 7.87 6.89
CA ASN A 267 -30.56 7.61 8.16
C ASN A 267 -30.29 8.80 9.06
N MET A 268 -31.01 9.88 8.74
CA MET A 268 -31.31 10.95 9.67
C MET A 268 -32.21 10.33 10.74
N TYR A 269 -31.64 9.97 11.89
CA TYR A 269 -32.43 9.60 13.06
C TYR A 269 -33.27 10.83 13.46
N MET A 270 -34.59 10.72 13.28
CA MET A 270 -35.59 11.48 14.04
C MET A 270 -35.88 10.75 15.35
#